data_AF-A0A3B9BKS9-F1
#
_entry.id   AF-A0A3B9BKS9-F1
#
_cell.length_a   1.000
_cell.length_b   1.000
_cell.length_c   1.000
_cell.angle_alpha   90.00
_cell.angle_beta   90.00
_cell.angle_gamma   90.00
#
_symmetry.space_group_name_H-M   'P 1'
#
loop_
_entity.id
_entity.type
_entity.pdbx_description
1 polymer ?
#
loop_
_entity_poly.entity_id
_entity_poly.type
_entity_poly.pdbx_seq_one_letter_code
_entity_poly.pdbx_strand_id
1 'polypeptide(L)' 'MANQDHLKILHQGVKAWNDWRSANADIRPDLSGADLSDAKLSEAVLVDAGLRDADLSGADLSGADLRDAVLFGADLF' A
#
# COMPACT_ATOMS: atom_id res chain seq x y z
N MET A 1 -1.60 -8.62 -10.32
CA MET A 1 -1.26 -9.44 -9.15
C MET A 1 -0.08 -8.78 -8.49
N ALA A 2 -0.18 -8.52 -7.18
CA ALA A 2 0.76 -7.70 -6.45
C ALA A 2 2.22 -8.18 -6.58
N ASN A 3 3.14 -7.21 -6.61
CA ASN A 3 4.56 -7.48 -6.57
C ASN A 3 4.96 -7.98 -5.17
N GLN A 4 5.52 -9.19 -5.12
CA GLN A 4 5.85 -9.86 -3.88
C GLN A 4 6.96 -9.16 -3.08
N ASP A 5 7.86 -8.45 -3.74
CA ASP A 5 8.93 -7.73 -3.05
C ASP A 5 8.41 -6.44 -2.43
N HIS A 6 7.48 -5.74 -3.09
CA HIS A 6 6.78 -4.60 -2.48
C HIS A 6 5.97 -5.03 -1.26
N LEU A 7 5.23 -6.15 -1.35
CA LEU A 7 4.49 -6.69 -0.22
C LEU A 7 5.38 -7.06 0.95
N LYS A 8 6.52 -7.71 0.70
CA LYS A 8 7.49 -8.04 1.76
C LYS A 8 7.99 -6.79 2.49
N ILE A 9 8.21 -5.69 1.78
CA ILE A 9 8.62 -4.42 2.40
C ILE A 9 7.48 -3.85 3.23
N LEU A 10 6.25 -3.83 2.69
CA LEU A 10 5.08 -3.33 3.40
C LEU A 10 4.81 -4.13 4.69
N HIS A 11 4.97 -5.46 4.65
CA HIS A 11 4.82 -6.34 5.81
C HIS A 11 5.95 -6.20 6.85
N GLN A 12 7.08 -5.60 6.51
CA GLN A 12 8.10 -5.21 7.50
C GLN A 12 7.66 -3.98 8.32
N GLY A 13 6.55 -3.33 7.93
CA GLY A 13 5.90 -2.24 8.63
C GLY A 13 6.03 -0.90 7.92
N VAL A 14 5.19 0.05 8.31
CA VAL A 14 5.10 1.39 7.68
C VAL A 14 6.44 2.12 7.67
N LYS A 15 7.26 1.97 8.72
CA LYS A 15 8.59 2.59 8.73
C LYS A 15 9.47 2.06 7.59
N ALA A 16 9.54 0.73 7.43
CA ALA A 16 10.33 0.12 6.37
C ALA A 16 9.80 0.50 4.98
N TRP A 17 8.47 0.54 4.85
CA TRP A 17 7.80 1.02 3.64
C TRP A 17 8.16 2.46 3.31
N ASN A 18 8.05 3.38 4.26
CA ASN A 18 8.33 4.80 4.05
C ASN A 18 9.82 5.06 3.79
N ASP A 19 10.72 4.34 4.47
CA ASP A 19 12.16 4.38 4.19
C ASP A 19 12.45 3.92 2.75
N TRP A 20 11.81 2.83 2.31
CA TRP A 20 11.93 2.35 0.93
C TRP A 20 11.34 3.34 -0.08
N ARG A 21 10.17 3.92 0.19
CA ARG A 21 9.55 4.94 -0.70
C ARG A 21 10.39 6.19 -0.84
N SER A 22 11.07 6.62 0.22
CA SER A 22 12.01 7.74 0.18
C SER A 22 13.17 7.48 -0.78
N ALA A 23 13.69 6.24 -0.80
CA ALA A 23 14.78 5.84 -1.68
C ALA A 23 14.34 5.48 -3.12
N ASN A 24 13.04 5.24 -3.35
CA ASN A 24 12.49 4.70 -4.60
C ASN A 24 11.28 5.52 -5.08
N ALA A 25 11.38 6.84 -5.08
CA ALA A 25 10.26 7.75 -5.37
C ALA A 25 9.73 7.64 -6.81
N ASP A 26 10.56 7.17 -7.75
CA ASP A 26 10.23 6.93 -9.17
C ASP A 26 9.57 5.57 -9.43
N ILE A 27 9.66 4.64 -8.47
CA ILE A 27 9.00 3.34 -8.57
C ILE A 27 7.51 3.51 -8.28
N ARG A 28 6.70 2.96 -9.17
CA ARG A 28 5.26 2.77 -8.96
C ARG A 28 4.99 1.43 -8.26
N PRO A 29 4.56 1.40 -6.98
CA PRO A 29 4.38 0.14 -6.30
C PRO A 29 3.13 -0.60 -6.80
N ASP A 30 3.27 -1.85 -7.25
CA ASP A 30 2.13 -2.71 -7.54
C ASP A 30 1.73 -3.56 -6.31
N LEU A 31 0.59 -3.23 -5.72
CA LEU A 31 -0.09 -3.92 -4.61
C LEU A 31 -1.46 -4.46 -5.08
N SER A 32 -1.67 -4.64 -6.39
CA SER A 32 -2.99 -4.97 -6.95
C SER A 32 -3.42 -6.39 -6.58
N GLY A 33 -4.62 -6.55 -6.02
CA GLY A 33 -5.13 -7.83 -5.55
C GLY A 33 -4.46 -8.35 -4.27
N ALA A 34 -3.73 -7.49 -3.56
CA ALA A 34 -3.13 -7.85 -2.28
C ALA A 34 -4.21 -8.00 -1.21
N ASP A 35 -4.03 -8.96 -0.31
CA ASP A 35 -4.72 -9.00 0.97
C ASP A 35 -3.96 -8.11 1.95
N LEU A 36 -4.55 -6.95 2.24
CA LEU A 36 -4.11 -5.96 3.20
C LEU A 36 -5.20 -5.74 4.27
N SER A 37 -6.06 -6.74 4.47
CA SER A 37 -7.10 -6.69 5.50
C SER A 37 -6.47 -6.54 6.89
N ASP A 38 -7.09 -5.70 7.74
CA ASP A 38 -6.62 -5.32 9.08
C ASP A 38 -5.18 -4.76 9.12
N ALA A 39 -4.60 -4.37 7.99
CA ALA A 39 -3.22 -3.90 7.92
C ALA A 39 -3.06 -2.55 8.65
N LYS A 40 -1.96 -2.42 9.40
CA LYS A 40 -1.57 -1.16 10.04
C LYS A 40 -0.80 -0.31 9.03
N LEU A 41 -1.52 0.54 8.30
CA LEU A 41 -1.01 1.39 7.24
C LEU A 41 -1.06 2.88 7.60
N SER A 42 -1.19 3.19 8.90
CA SER A 42 -1.24 4.57 9.40
C SER A 42 0.02 5.32 8.98
N GLU A 43 -0.14 6.50 8.38
CA GLU A 43 0.96 7.34 7.85
C GLU A 43 1.80 6.69 6.73
N ALA A 44 1.31 5.62 6.09
CA ALA A 44 2.01 4.99 4.97
C ALA A 44 1.99 5.88 3.71
N VAL A 45 3.15 6.00 3.04
CA VAL A 45 3.29 6.70 1.76
C VAL A 45 2.92 5.76 0.63
N LEU A 46 1.64 5.74 0.23
CA LEU A 46 1.09 4.89 -0.83
C LEU A 46 0.86 5.66 -2.14
N VAL A 47 1.59 6.78 -2.32
CA VAL A 47 1.48 7.63 -3.52
C VAL A 47 1.78 6.83 -4.79
N ASP A 48 0.88 6.95 -5.77
CA ASP A 48 0.86 6.22 -7.05
C ASP A 48 0.79 4.68 -6.94
N ALA A 49 0.53 4.14 -5.75
CA ALA A 49 0.42 2.69 -5.57
C ALA A 49 -0.78 2.11 -6.35
N GLY A 50 -0.52 1.02 -7.08
CA GLY A 50 -1.58 0.21 -7.68
C GLY A 50 -2.22 -0.66 -6.61
N LEU A 51 -3.42 -0.32 -6.15
CA LEU A 51 -4.20 -1.06 -5.14
C LEU A 51 -5.47 -1.65 -5.77
N ARG A 52 -5.48 -1.84 -7.09
CA ARG A 52 -6.65 -2.35 -7.80
C ARG A 52 -7.02 -3.72 -7.26
N ASP A 53 -8.31 -3.95 -6.98
CA ASP A 53 -8.85 -5.22 -6.47
C ASP A 53 -8.20 -5.69 -5.14
N ALA A 54 -7.49 -4.81 -4.41
CA ALA A 54 -6.87 -5.15 -3.12
C ALA A 54 -7.92 -5.16 -1.99
N ASP A 55 -7.77 -6.07 -1.04
CA ASP A 55 -8.59 -6.09 0.18
C ASP A 55 -7.93 -5.19 1.23
N LEU A 56 -8.56 -4.05 1.56
CA LEU A 56 -8.18 -3.12 2.63
C LEU A 56 -9.23 -3.11 3.75
N SER A 57 -10.09 -4.12 3.83
CA SER A 57 -11.12 -4.22 4.87
C SER A 57 -10.47 -4.15 6.26
N GLY A 58 -10.96 -3.25 7.11
CA GLY A 58 -10.40 -3.05 8.47
C GLY A 58 -8.99 -2.42 8.53
N ALA A 59 -8.35 -2.11 7.41
CA ALA A 59 -7.02 -1.50 7.41
C ALA A 59 -7.03 -0.11 8.06
N ASP A 60 -6.07 0.15 8.95
CA ASP A 60 -5.85 1.49 9.50
C ASP A 60 -5.07 2.32 8.48
N LEU A 61 -5.78 3.16 7.73
CA LEU A 61 -5.22 4.10 6.76
C LEU A 61 -5.11 5.53 7.33
N SER A 62 -5.18 5.71 8.65
CA SER A 62 -5.15 7.03 9.29
C SER A 62 -3.89 7.80 8.90
N GLY A 63 -4.05 8.94 8.21
CA GLY A 63 -2.93 9.76 7.75
C GLY A 63 -2.10 9.16 6.60
N ALA A 64 -2.51 8.03 6.01
CA ALA A 64 -1.85 7.48 4.84
C ALA A 64 -1.96 8.44 3.64
N ASP A 65 -0.88 8.54 2.86
CA ASP A 65 -0.85 9.34 1.64
C ASP A 65 -1.17 8.48 0.43
N LEU A 66 -2.42 8.55 -0.04
CA LEU A 66 -2.95 7.79 -1.17
C LEU A 66 -3.06 8.63 -2.45
N ARG A 67 -2.36 9.77 -2.55
CA ARG A 67 -2.39 10.60 -3.77
C ARG A 67 -2.01 9.76 -4.99
N ASP A 68 -2.81 9.86 -6.05
CA ASP A 68 -2.63 9.13 -7.31
C ASP A 68 -2.69 7.58 -7.21
N ALA A 69 -3.02 7.03 -6.03
CA ALA A 69 -3.20 5.59 -5.88
C ALA A 69 -4.42 5.09 -6.69
N VAL A 70 -4.29 3.90 -7.28
CA VAL A 70 -5.38 3.28 -8.06
C VAL A 70 -6.12 2.29 -7.18
N LEU A 71 -7.28 2.69 -6.67
CA LEU A 71 -8.14 1.92 -5.76
C LEU A 71 -9.34 1.24 -6.45
N PHE A 72 -9.34 1.15 -7.79
CA PHE A 72 -10.47 0.56 -8.52
C PHE A 72 -10.71 -0.88 -8.03
N GLY A 73 -11.93 -1.17 -7.54
CA GLY A 73 -12.28 -2.50 -7.03
C GLY A 73 -11.65 -2.87 -5.68
N ALA A 74 -10.91 -1.97 -5.03
CA ALA A 74 -10.40 -2.23 -3.69
C ALA A 74 -11.56 -2.33 -2.69
N ASP A 75 -11.49 -3.30 -1.78
CA ASP A 75 -12.44 -3.43 -0.68
C ASP A 75 -11.97 -2.58 0.51
N LEU A 76 -12.86 -1.80 1.10
CA LEU A 76 -12.57 -0.88 2.21
C LEU A 76 -13.46 -1.13 3.44
N PHE A 77 -14.37 -2.11 3.37
CA PHE A 77 -15.45 -2.30 4.35
C PHE A 77 -15.45 -3.67 5.01
#